data_AF-A0A5C6BJF1-F1
#
_entry.id   AF-A0A5C6BJF1-F1
#
_cell.length_a   1.000
_cell.length_b   1.000
_cell.length_c   1.000
_cell.angle_alpha   90.00
_cell.angle_beta   90.00
_cell.angle_gamma   90.00
#
_symmetry.space_group_name_H-M   'P 1'
#
loop_
_entity.id
_entity.type
_entity.pdbx_description
1 polymer ?
#
loop_
_entity_poly.entity_id
_entity_poly.type
_entity_poly.pdbx_seq_one_letter_code
_entity_poly.pdbx_strand_id
1 'polypeptide(L)'
;MPHSDNQPIVPGIFLDAAGQATVDPGLADLLFDLAIQLEEPTNLPVDVEHVLAAIILAARKGELDSTTPLTSDAALVEVLVGHVKSIFTDYDGRVGRDD
;
A
#
# COMPACT_ATOMS: atom_id res chain seq x y z
N MET A 1 -7.46 -29.34 4.37
CA MET A 1 -8.05 -28.08 3.88
C MET A 1 -6.88 -27.15 3.62
N PRO A 2 -6.64 -26.66 2.39
CA PRO A 2 -5.57 -25.70 2.19
C PRO A 2 -5.95 -24.45 2.99
N HIS A 3 -5.08 -24.04 3.92
CA HIS A 3 -5.19 -22.71 4.51
C HIS A 3 -4.93 -21.75 3.36
N SER A 4 -5.90 -20.92 3.02
CA SER A 4 -5.63 -19.68 2.30
C SER A 4 -4.85 -18.82 3.29
N ASP A 5 -3.52 -19.01 3.34
CA ASP A 5 -2.59 -18.27 4.19
C ASP A 5 -2.56 -16.82 3.70
N ASN A 6 -3.58 -16.06 4.08
CA ASN A 6 -3.64 -14.63 3.85
C ASN A 6 -2.76 -13.98 4.91
N GLN A 7 -1.53 -13.62 4.52
CA GLN A 7 -0.57 -13.04 5.43
C GLN A 7 -0.99 -11.59 5.75
N PRO A 8 -1.19 -11.23 7.03
CA PRO A 8 -1.46 -9.85 7.40
C PRO A 8 -0.23 -8.99 7.11
N ILE A 9 -0.45 -7.86 6.44
CA ILE A 9 0.59 -6.87 6.11
C ILE A 9 0.55 -5.74 7.13
N VAL A 10 -0.63 -5.16 7.29
CA VAL A 10 -1.02 -4.18 8.32
C VAL A 10 -2.46 -4.51 8.73
N PRO A 11 -2.96 -4.02 9.89
CA PRO A 11 -4.35 -4.24 10.27
C PRO A 11 -5.32 -3.83 9.14
N GLY A 12 -6.13 -4.79 8.67
CA GLY A 12 -7.10 -4.58 7.59
C GLY A 12 -6.55 -4.76 6.17
N ILE A 13 -5.26 -5.07 5.98
CA ILE A 13 -4.70 -5.40 4.66
C ILE A 13 -3.98 -6.74 4.74
N PHE A 14 -4.35 -7.64 3.84
CA PHE A 14 -3.83 -9.01 3.79
C PHE A 14 -3.36 -9.35 2.38
N LEU A 15 -2.37 -10.23 2.29
CA LEU A 15 -1.81 -10.70 1.03
C LEU A 15 -1.90 -12.21 0.93
N ASP A 16 -2.42 -12.72 -0.17
CA ASP A 16 -2.44 -14.16 -0.42
C ASP A 16 -1.13 -14.67 -1.04
N ALA A 17 -1.02 -15.99 -1.20
CA ALA A 17 0.14 -16.63 -1.81
C ALA A 17 0.34 -16.29 -3.30
N ALA A 18 -0.69 -15.79 -3.99
CA ALA A 18 -0.61 -15.30 -5.36
C ALA A 18 -0.16 -13.82 -5.43
N GLY A 19 -0.04 -13.14 -4.30
CA GLY A 19 0.29 -11.72 -4.22
C GLY A 19 -0.90 -10.80 -4.43
N GLN A 20 -2.14 -11.31 -4.33
CA GLN A 20 -3.34 -10.48 -4.36
C GLN A 20 -3.58 -9.87 -2.98
N ALA A 21 -3.79 -8.56 -2.96
CA ALA A 21 -4.05 -7.82 -1.74
C ALA A 21 -5.56 -7.72 -1.50
N THR A 22 -5.99 -8.14 -0.32
CA THR A 22 -7.36 -7.93 0.17
C THR A 22 -7.35 -6.79 1.18
N VAL A 23 -8.23 -5.81 0.99
CA VAL A 23 -8.35 -4.61 1.82
C VAL A 23 -9.71 -4.62 2.53
N ASP A 24 -9.69 -4.34 3.83
CA ASP A 24 -10.90 -4.14 4.61
C ASP A 24 -11.66 -2.89 4.12
N PRO A 25 -12.98 -2.97 3.90
CA PRO A 25 -13.75 -1.86 3.38
C PRO A 25 -13.68 -0.60 4.26
N GLY A 26 -13.42 -0.73 5.57
CA GLY A 26 -13.25 0.41 6.47
C GLY A 26 -11.97 1.23 6.23
N LEU A 27 -11.04 0.74 5.41
CA LEU A 27 -9.82 1.47 5.03
C LEU A 27 -9.96 2.24 3.71
N ALA A 28 -11.07 2.10 2.98
CA ALA A 28 -11.22 2.71 1.66
C ALA A 28 -11.02 4.23 1.71
N ASP A 29 -11.73 4.94 2.60
CA ASP A 29 -11.61 6.39 2.75
C ASP A 29 -10.19 6.82 3.13
N LEU A 30 -9.52 6.06 4.01
CA LEU A 30 -8.14 6.33 4.42
C LEU A 30 -7.16 6.19 3.24
N LEU A 31 -7.31 5.15 2.41
CA LEU A 31 -6.45 4.94 1.26
C LEU A 31 -6.67 5.99 0.17
N PHE A 32 -7.91 6.46 -0.03
CA PHE A 32 -8.20 7.59 -0.90
C PHE A 32 -7.57 8.89 -0.39
N ASP A 33 -7.70 9.18 0.90
CA ASP A 33 -7.09 10.36 1.52
C ASP A 33 -5.57 10.34 1.39
N LEU A 34 -4.93 9.18 1.64
CA LEU A 34 -3.50 8.98 1.44
C LEU A 34 -3.08 9.19 -0.03
N ALA A 35 -3.87 8.72 -1.00
CA ALA A 35 -3.57 8.91 -2.41
C ALA A 35 -3.47 10.41 -2.74
N ILE A 36 -4.47 11.19 -2.32
CA ILE A 36 -4.52 12.65 -2.50
C ILE A 36 -3.32 13.32 -1.81
N GLN A 37 -3.03 12.95 -0.55
CA GLN A 37 -1.90 13.50 0.20
C GLN A 37 -0.54 13.20 -0.45
N LEU A 38 -0.43 12.09 -1.18
CA LEU A 38 0.82 11.66 -1.81
C LEU A 38 1.07 12.30 -3.18
N GLU A 39 0.04 12.82 -3.87
CA GLU A 39 0.19 13.44 -5.20
C GLU A 39 1.16 14.63 -5.17
N GLU A 40 0.98 15.57 -4.25
CA GLU A 40 1.83 16.79 -4.16
C GLU A 40 3.32 16.48 -3.87
N PRO A 41 3.68 15.72 -2.81
CA PRO A 41 5.09 15.46 -2.48
C PRO A 41 5.79 14.50 -3.47
N THR A 42 5.01 13.73 -4.23
CA THR A 42 5.56 12.85 -5.27
C THR A 42 5.62 13.51 -6.64
N ASN A 43 4.73 14.47 -6.90
CA ASN A 43 4.46 15.05 -8.21
C ASN A 43 4.15 13.96 -9.27
N LEU A 44 3.36 12.95 -8.85
CA LEU A 44 2.94 11.79 -9.64
C LEU A 44 1.42 11.58 -9.50
N PRO A 45 0.76 10.95 -10.50
CA PRO A 45 -0.67 10.66 -10.44
C PRO A 45 -0.93 9.44 -9.52
N VAL A 46 -1.00 9.65 -8.22
CA VAL A 46 -1.10 8.58 -7.22
C VAL A 46 -2.56 8.16 -7.04
N ASP A 47 -2.87 6.91 -7.43
CA ASP A 47 -4.14 6.23 -7.11
C ASP A 47 -4.02 5.26 -5.92
N VAL A 48 -5.16 4.79 -5.41
CA VAL A 48 -5.27 3.81 -4.30
C VAL A 48 -4.41 2.56 -4.51
N GLU A 49 -4.29 2.07 -5.74
CA GLU A 49 -3.47 0.90 -6.05
C GLU A 49 -1.98 1.16 -5.82
N HIS A 50 -1.50 2.39 -6.09
CA HIS A 50 -0.12 2.79 -5.80
C HIS A 50 0.11 2.90 -4.29
N VAL A 51 -0.87 3.41 -3.55
CA VAL A 51 -0.82 3.47 -2.08
C VAL A 51 -0.74 2.07 -1.50
N LEU A 52 -1.59 1.16 -1.98
CA LEU A 52 -1.60 -0.23 -1.53
C LEU A 52 -0.28 -0.93 -1.83
N ALA A 53 0.25 -0.77 -3.05
CA ALA A 53 1.55 -1.29 -3.42
C ALA A 53 2.66 -0.72 -2.54
N ALA A 54 2.64 0.59 -2.24
CA ALA A 54 3.62 1.24 -1.38
C ALA A 54 3.56 0.70 0.06
N ILE A 55 2.36 0.49 0.61
CA ILE A 55 2.16 -0.11 1.95
C ILE A 55 2.73 -1.52 2.00
N ILE A 56 2.48 -2.34 0.97
CA ILE A 56 3.00 -3.71 0.89
C ILE A 56 4.53 -3.70 0.81
N LEU A 57 5.12 -2.79 0.03
CA LEU A 57 6.58 -2.65 -0.07
C LEU A 57 7.20 -2.19 1.25
N ALA A 58 6.59 -1.20 1.92
CA ALA A 58 7.04 -0.71 3.23
C ALA A 58 6.98 -1.80 4.30
N ALA A 59 5.87 -2.55 4.36
CA ALA A 59 5.73 -3.68 5.29
C ALA A 59 6.76 -4.80 5.01
N ARG A 60 7.03 -5.12 3.74
CA ARG A 60 8.08 -6.10 3.37
C ARG A 60 9.48 -5.66 3.78
N LYS A 61 9.74 -4.35 3.87
CA LYS A 61 10.99 -3.79 4.40
C LYS A 61 11.00 -3.65 5.93
N GLY A 62 9.89 -3.99 6.61
CA GLY A 62 9.75 -3.83 8.06
C GLY A 62 9.52 -2.40 8.52
N GLU A 63 9.15 -1.50 7.60
CA GLU A 63 8.83 -0.09 7.91
C GLU A 63 7.39 0.07 8.41
N LEU A 64 6.53 -0.91 8.09
CA LEU A 64 5.17 -1.05 8.63
C LEU A 64 5.03 -2.44 9.25
N ASP A 65 4.18 -2.56 10.27
CA ASP A 65 3.96 -3.80 10.99
C ASP A 65 2.48 -4.18 11.09
N SER A 66 2.22 -5.48 11.08
CA SER A 66 0.89 -6.10 11.16
C SER A 66 0.09 -5.77 12.43
N THR A 67 0.72 -5.20 13.47
CA THR A 67 0.06 -4.82 14.74
C THR A 67 -0.23 -3.32 14.84
N THR A 68 0.31 -2.50 13.95
CA THR A 68 0.14 -1.04 14.00
C THR A 68 -0.90 -0.59 12.97
N PRO A 69 -2.03 -0.01 13.38
CA PRO A 69 -3.03 0.47 12.44
C PRO A 69 -2.47 1.62 11.59
N LEU A 70 -2.88 1.68 10.32
CA LEU A 70 -2.54 2.79 9.44
C LEU A 70 -3.20 4.09 9.94
N THR A 71 -2.43 5.16 9.91
CA THR A 71 -2.87 6.51 10.27
C THR A 71 -2.31 7.49 9.24
N SER A 72 -3.14 8.41 8.74
CA SER A 72 -2.73 9.36 7.69
C SER A 72 -1.91 10.54 8.20
N ASP A 73 -0.98 10.27 9.12
CA ASP A 73 -0.05 11.26 9.63
C ASP A 73 1.20 11.42 8.77
N ALA A 74 1.89 12.53 8.98
CA ALA A 74 3.06 12.93 8.18
C ALA A 74 4.17 11.87 8.17
N ALA A 75 4.29 11.06 9.23
CA ALA A 75 5.29 9.99 9.30
C ALA A 75 4.97 8.88 8.29
N LEU A 76 3.72 8.43 8.21
CA LEU A 76 3.31 7.45 7.20
C LEU A 76 3.50 8.02 5.79
N VAL A 77 3.08 9.26 5.56
CA VAL A 77 3.20 9.91 4.24
C VAL A 77 4.66 9.97 3.80
N GLU A 78 5.59 10.36 4.68
CA GLU A 78 7.02 10.43 4.35
C GLU A 78 7.59 9.06 3.92
N VAL A 79 7.23 7.99 4.62
CA VAL A 79 7.61 6.62 4.25
C VAL A 79 7.04 6.27 2.87
N LEU A 80 5.74 6.49 2.66
CA LEU A 80 5.07 6.11 1.42
C LEU A 80 5.55 6.90 0.20
N VAL A 81 5.95 8.18 0.35
CA VAL A 81 6.52 8.98 -0.75
C VAL A 81 7.71 8.28 -1.39
N GLY A 82 8.60 7.69 -0.58
CA GLY A 82 9.78 6.98 -1.09
C GLY A 82 9.40 5.75 -1.92
N HIS A 83 8.42 4.98 -1.44
CA HIS A 83 7.94 3.77 -2.12
C HIS A 83 7.14 4.08 -3.37
N VAL A 84 6.27 5.09 -3.35
CA VAL A 84 5.52 5.54 -4.53
C VAL A 84 6.48 5.96 -5.64
N LYS A 85 7.50 6.77 -5.34
CA LYS A 85 8.50 7.16 -6.35
C LYS A 85 9.22 5.96 -6.95
N SER A 86 9.55 4.95 -6.14
CA SER A 86 10.14 3.69 -6.63
C SER A 86 9.16 2.93 -7.52
N ILE A 87 7.87 2.84 -7.14
CA ILE A 87 6.85 2.17 -7.98
C ILE A 87 6.79 2.79 -9.38
N PHE A 88 6.75 4.11 -9.47
CA PHE A 88 6.72 4.81 -10.76
C PHE A 88 8.02 4.67 -11.54
N THR A 89 9.17 4.64 -10.86
CA THR A 89 10.49 4.52 -11.51
C THR A 89 10.77 3.10 -12.00
N ASP A 90 10.46 2.10 -11.18
CA ASP A 90 10.81 0.69 -11.42
C ASP A 90 9.74 -0.05 -12.24
N TYR A 91 8.48 0.38 -12.15
CA TYR A 91 7.33 -0.31 -12.77
C TYR A 91 6.52 0.59 -13.71
N ASP A 92 7.00 1.78 -14.05
CA ASP A 92 6.31 2.75 -14.93
C ASP A 92 4.91 3.13 -14.39
N GLY A 93 4.74 3.08 -13.07
CA GLY A 93 3.46 3.33 -12.39
C GLY A 93 2.47 2.16 -12.49
N ARG A 94 2.87 1.02 -13.05
CA ARG A 94 1.95 -0.12 -13.20
C ARG A 94 1.88 -0.94 -11.92
N VAL A 95 0.67 -1.04 -11.38
CA VAL A 95 0.32 -1.83 -10.21
C VAL A 95 -0.82 -2.77 -10.61
N GLY A 96 -0.72 -4.04 -10.21
CA GLY A 96 -1.62 -5.10 -10.69
C GLY A 96 -1.24 -5.63 -12.09
N ARG A 97 -1.29 -6.95 -12.27
CA ARG A 97 -1.34 -7.55 -13.61
C ARG A 97 -2.81 -7.57 -14.00
N ASP A 98 -3.16 -6.78 -15.02
CA ASP A 98 -4.36 -7.00 -15.82
C ASP A 98 -4.25 -8.42 -16.40
N ASP A 99 -5.09 -9.34 -15.93
CA ASP A 99 -5.35 -10.62 -16.61
C ASP A 99 -6.70 -10.52 -17.32
#